data_AF-A0A2M6ZZM0-F1
#
_entry.id   AF-A0A2M6ZZM0-F1
#
_cell.length_a   1.000
_cell.length_b   1.000
_cell.length_c   1.000
_cell.angle_alpha   90.00
_cell.angle_beta   90.00
_cell.angle_gamma   90.00
#
_symmetry.space_group_name_H-M   'P 1'
#
loop_
_entity.id
_entity.type
_entity.pdbx_description
1 polymer ?
#
loop_
_entity_poly.entity_id
_entity_poly.type
_entity_poly.pdbx_seq_one_letter_code
_entity_poly.pdbx_strand_id
1 'polypeptide(L)'
;NDDDGDGVKNVCDTDDDNDGVIDSADRFPVDASETVDTDNDGVGDNADLDDDGDEMPDAWEITYGLNPVNAGDRNADADGDGFNNRTEYGRGTDPIDFCSPGVIESFCYSFWADEDPGQCGGEVGERCVPVGEWSPTMEIMTDERAGGCLQRFSIRSRCVGLDARICVDFQGTPGVAGQCNNIGNHCAGINEWTDPFRMDMDGRYGFCTQQFSITSSGAYRLELEFGVTSGGDASQCINTGHSTARTTGASTDVVGLDVDGRAGGCTERLRLLHGLGVVAF
;
A
#
# COMPACT_ATOMS: atom_id res chain seq x y z
N ASN A 1 -37.77 -6.15 -47.74
CA ASN A 1 -38.68 -6.19 -46.61
C ASN A 1 -39.19 -4.78 -46.39
N ASP A 2 -39.95 -4.58 -45.34
CA ASP A 2 -40.58 -3.34 -44.86
C ASP A 2 -40.71 -3.64 -43.36
N ASP A 3 -39.65 -3.35 -42.62
CA ASP A 3 -39.42 -3.91 -41.29
C ASP A 3 -40.16 -3.12 -40.20
N ASP A 4 -40.41 -1.83 -40.41
CA ASP A 4 -41.23 -0.96 -39.56
C ASP A 4 -42.73 -0.91 -39.95
N GLY A 5 -43.07 -1.29 -41.18
CA GLY A 5 -44.43 -1.34 -41.69
C GLY A 5 -45.03 0.02 -42.05
N ASP A 6 -44.24 1.06 -42.30
CA ASP A 6 -44.74 2.38 -42.69
C ASP A 6 -45.20 2.46 -44.16
N GLY A 7 -44.90 1.42 -44.94
CA GLY A 7 -45.25 1.28 -46.35
C GLY A 7 -44.16 1.74 -47.33
N VAL A 8 -42.99 2.13 -46.83
CA VAL A 8 -41.73 2.28 -47.55
C VAL A 8 -40.96 0.95 -47.41
N LYS A 9 -40.23 0.56 -48.45
CA LYS A 9 -39.38 -0.64 -48.36
C LYS A 9 -38.04 -0.21 -47.83
N ASN A 10 -37.39 -1.02 -46.99
CA ASN A 10 -36.07 -0.73 -46.42
C ASN A 10 -35.05 -0.07 -47.38
N VAL A 11 -34.96 -0.59 -48.61
CA VAL A 11 -34.05 -0.06 -49.65
C VAL A 11 -34.27 1.43 -50.02
N CYS A 12 -35.44 1.97 -49.71
CA CYS A 12 -35.84 3.35 -49.92
C CYS A 12 -36.19 4.07 -48.61
N ASP A 13 -36.15 3.36 -47.49
CA ASP A 13 -36.32 3.91 -46.16
C ASP A 13 -34.98 4.47 -45.68
N THR A 14 -35.02 5.31 -44.65
CA THR A 14 -33.82 5.84 -43.99
C THR A 14 -33.79 5.53 -42.49
N ASP A 15 -34.84 4.88 -41.99
CA ASP A 15 -35.06 4.50 -40.61
C ASP A 15 -35.90 3.20 -40.64
N ASP A 16 -35.22 2.09 -40.94
CA ASP A 16 -35.78 0.79 -41.30
C ASP A 16 -36.64 0.15 -40.19
N ASP A 17 -36.55 0.62 -38.94
CA ASP A 17 -37.32 0.15 -37.79
C ASP A 17 -38.08 1.26 -37.01
N ASN A 18 -37.90 2.52 -37.40
CA ASN A 18 -38.67 3.70 -36.96
C ASN A 18 -38.56 3.98 -35.45
N ASP A 19 -37.41 3.71 -34.87
CA ASP A 19 -37.09 4.06 -33.49
C ASP A 19 -36.59 5.50 -33.31
N GLY A 20 -36.34 6.18 -34.44
CA GLY A 20 -35.91 7.56 -34.52
C GLY A 20 -34.41 7.76 -34.73
N VAL A 21 -33.62 6.69 -34.88
CA VAL A 21 -32.22 6.72 -35.30
C VAL A 21 -32.10 6.25 -36.75
N ILE A 22 -31.58 7.11 -37.63
CA ILE A 22 -31.44 6.74 -39.05
C ILE A 22 -30.47 5.57 -39.25
N ASP A 23 -30.68 4.72 -40.26
CA ASP A 23 -29.90 3.50 -40.52
C ASP A 23 -28.37 3.72 -40.55
N SER A 24 -27.95 4.92 -40.97
CA SER A 24 -26.52 5.26 -41.08
C SER A 24 -25.84 5.62 -39.75
N ALA A 25 -26.64 5.87 -38.70
CA ALA A 25 -26.20 6.18 -37.35
C ALA A 25 -26.64 5.10 -36.35
N ASP A 26 -27.51 4.19 -36.77
CA ASP A 26 -27.99 3.04 -36.02
C ASP A 26 -27.08 1.84 -36.22
N ARG A 27 -26.71 1.21 -35.11
CA ARG A 27 -25.89 0.00 -35.10
C ARG A 27 -26.72 -1.27 -35.32
N PHE A 28 -28.03 -1.23 -35.09
CA PHE A 28 -29.00 -2.30 -35.32
C PHE A 28 -30.21 -1.80 -36.13
N PRO A 29 -30.04 -1.46 -37.43
CA PRO A 29 -31.07 -0.78 -38.25
C PRO A 29 -32.41 -1.51 -38.47
N VAL A 30 -32.63 -2.67 -37.88
CA VAL A 30 -33.86 -3.46 -38.06
C VAL A 30 -34.44 -3.93 -36.72
N ASP A 31 -33.92 -3.40 -35.61
CA ASP A 31 -34.32 -3.71 -34.25
C ASP A 31 -34.57 -2.41 -33.47
N ALA A 32 -35.83 -1.96 -33.52
CA ALA A 32 -36.28 -0.73 -32.86
C ALA A 32 -36.08 -0.68 -31.33
N SER A 33 -35.55 -1.75 -30.72
CA SER A 33 -35.18 -1.79 -29.32
C SER A 33 -33.69 -1.62 -29.06
N GLU A 34 -32.85 -1.47 -30.08
CA GLU A 34 -31.39 -1.34 -29.96
C GLU A 34 -30.84 -0.32 -30.95
N THR A 35 -29.99 0.60 -30.48
CA THR A 35 -29.37 1.61 -31.36
C THR A 35 -27.87 1.78 -31.17
N VAL A 36 -27.33 1.31 -30.04
CA VAL A 36 -25.95 1.50 -29.59
C VAL A 36 -25.36 0.13 -29.25
N ASP A 37 -24.06 -0.03 -29.52
CA ASP A 37 -23.22 -1.21 -29.24
C ASP A 37 -21.88 -0.64 -28.77
N THR A 38 -21.79 -0.30 -27.49
CA THR A 38 -20.71 0.53 -26.96
C THR A 38 -19.36 -0.20 -27.08
N ASP A 39 -19.31 -1.51 -26.88
CA ASP A 39 -18.09 -2.32 -26.97
C ASP A 39 -17.86 -2.99 -28.35
N ASN A 40 -18.86 -2.94 -29.24
CA ASN A 40 -18.86 -3.52 -30.58
C ASN A 40 -18.81 -5.06 -30.62
N ASP A 41 -19.38 -5.74 -29.63
CA ASP A 41 -19.49 -7.20 -29.60
C ASP A 41 -20.64 -7.76 -30.46
N GLY A 42 -21.57 -6.89 -30.84
CA GLY A 42 -22.73 -7.22 -31.67
C GLY A 42 -24.02 -7.53 -30.91
N VAL A 43 -24.06 -7.32 -29.60
CA VAL A 43 -25.24 -7.18 -28.75
C VAL A 43 -25.47 -5.67 -28.53
N GLY A 44 -26.73 -5.23 -28.53
CA GLY A 44 -27.02 -3.81 -28.27
C GLY A 44 -27.06 -3.52 -26.78
N ASP A 45 -26.72 -2.29 -26.38
CA ASP A 45 -26.62 -1.87 -24.98
C ASP A 45 -27.91 -2.12 -24.16
N ASN A 46 -29.10 -2.23 -24.76
CA ASN A 46 -30.31 -2.57 -23.99
C ASN A 46 -30.42 -4.06 -23.63
N ALA A 47 -29.67 -4.93 -24.31
CA ALA A 47 -29.65 -6.38 -24.13
C ALA A 47 -28.30 -6.91 -23.61
N ASP A 48 -27.22 -6.14 -23.75
CA ASP A 48 -25.93 -6.45 -23.15
C ASP A 48 -25.98 -6.31 -21.62
N LEU A 49 -25.04 -6.93 -20.93
CA LEU A 49 -24.88 -6.89 -19.48
C LEU A 49 -23.55 -6.26 -19.07
N ASP A 50 -22.73 -5.82 -20.03
CA ASP A 50 -21.39 -5.24 -19.91
C ASP A 50 -21.15 -4.32 -21.13
N ASP A 51 -21.88 -3.20 -21.18
CA ASP A 51 -22.00 -2.33 -22.36
C ASP A 51 -20.64 -1.84 -22.90
N ASP A 52 -19.63 -1.68 -22.06
CA ASP A 52 -18.29 -1.24 -22.45
C ASP A 52 -17.23 -2.34 -22.52
N GLY A 53 -17.62 -3.59 -22.29
CA GLY A 53 -16.78 -4.77 -22.44
C GLY A 53 -15.57 -4.78 -21.49
N ASP A 54 -15.69 -4.15 -20.33
CA ASP A 54 -14.61 -4.00 -19.37
C ASP A 54 -14.56 -5.16 -18.35
N GLU A 55 -15.44 -6.14 -18.54
CA GLU A 55 -15.63 -7.34 -17.74
C GLU A 55 -16.33 -7.06 -16.39
N MET A 56 -16.81 -5.84 -16.12
CA MET A 56 -17.65 -5.49 -14.97
C MET A 56 -19.09 -5.29 -15.43
N PRO A 57 -20.09 -6.00 -14.84
CA PRO A 57 -21.45 -5.89 -15.34
C PRO A 57 -22.11 -4.53 -15.05
N ASP A 58 -22.94 -4.01 -15.96
CA ASP A 58 -23.59 -2.70 -15.82
C ASP A 58 -24.39 -2.60 -14.52
N ALA A 59 -25.08 -3.68 -14.14
CA ALA A 59 -25.88 -3.72 -12.92
C ALA A 59 -25.01 -3.51 -11.66
N TRP A 60 -23.77 -3.99 -11.68
CA TRP A 60 -22.81 -3.78 -10.59
C TRP A 60 -22.30 -2.34 -10.63
N GLU A 61 -21.92 -1.84 -11.79
CA GLU A 61 -21.44 -0.47 -11.97
C GLU A 61 -22.47 0.57 -11.57
N ILE A 62 -23.72 0.43 -12.03
CA ILE A 62 -24.85 1.27 -11.65
C ILE A 62 -25.08 1.25 -10.13
N THR A 63 -24.91 0.07 -9.49
CA THR A 63 -25.07 -0.06 -8.03
C THR A 63 -24.07 0.81 -7.27
N TYR A 64 -22.83 0.90 -7.78
CA TYR A 64 -21.76 1.68 -7.16
C TYR A 64 -21.55 3.06 -7.79
N GLY A 65 -22.39 3.45 -8.75
CA GLY A 65 -22.32 4.75 -9.41
C GLY A 65 -21.15 4.93 -10.38
N LEU A 66 -20.62 3.82 -10.91
CA LEU A 66 -19.68 3.80 -12.03
C LEU A 66 -20.43 3.95 -13.37
N ASN A 67 -19.71 4.03 -14.48
CA ASN A 67 -20.28 4.35 -15.78
C ASN A 67 -20.17 3.15 -16.76
N PRO A 68 -21.30 2.44 -17.01
CA PRO A 68 -21.31 1.22 -17.84
C PRO A 68 -20.86 1.38 -19.29
N VAL A 69 -20.78 2.61 -19.79
CA VAL A 69 -20.36 2.90 -21.16
C VAL A 69 -18.93 3.46 -21.22
N ASN A 70 -18.10 3.24 -20.19
CA ASN A 70 -16.76 3.77 -20.07
C ASN A 70 -15.77 2.79 -19.41
N ALA A 71 -15.22 1.90 -20.24
CA ALA A 71 -14.28 0.85 -19.83
C ALA A 71 -12.99 1.35 -19.14
N GLY A 72 -12.74 2.66 -19.19
CA GLY A 72 -11.63 3.29 -18.52
C GLY A 72 -11.79 3.37 -17.00
N ASP A 73 -13.02 3.44 -16.50
CA ASP A 73 -13.25 3.65 -15.06
C ASP A 73 -13.02 2.39 -14.22
N ARG A 74 -12.96 1.18 -14.79
CA ARG A 74 -12.43 -0.02 -14.09
C ARG A 74 -11.08 0.19 -13.43
N ASN A 75 -10.25 1.07 -14.03
CA ASN A 75 -8.90 1.37 -13.57
C ASN A 75 -8.86 2.56 -12.62
N ALA A 76 -9.96 3.28 -12.46
CA ALA A 76 -10.10 4.33 -11.48
C ALA A 76 -10.20 3.74 -10.07
N ASP A 77 -9.82 4.54 -9.09
CA ASP A 77 -9.91 4.28 -7.66
C ASP A 77 -10.93 5.29 -7.13
N ALA A 78 -12.20 4.86 -7.04
CA ALA A 78 -13.32 5.78 -6.86
C ALA A 78 -13.39 6.36 -5.43
N ASP A 79 -12.88 5.64 -4.42
CA ASP A 79 -12.85 6.08 -3.03
C ASP A 79 -11.45 6.53 -2.53
N GLY A 80 -10.40 6.27 -3.31
CA GLY A 80 -9.03 6.66 -3.03
C GLY A 80 -8.31 5.77 -2.01
N ASP A 81 -8.73 4.52 -1.83
CA ASP A 81 -8.12 3.58 -0.88
C ASP A 81 -6.87 2.85 -1.45
N GLY A 82 -6.61 3.04 -2.75
CA GLY A 82 -5.49 2.46 -3.47
C GLY A 82 -5.81 1.15 -4.20
N PHE A 83 -7.07 0.68 -4.17
CA PHE A 83 -7.59 -0.36 -5.05
C PHE A 83 -8.41 0.28 -6.17
N ASN A 84 -8.26 -0.25 -7.40
CA ASN A 84 -9.13 0.18 -8.49
C ASN A 84 -10.44 -0.61 -8.50
N ASN A 85 -11.48 -0.04 -9.11
CA ASN A 85 -12.82 -0.60 -9.21
C ASN A 85 -12.80 -2.08 -9.65
N ARG A 86 -11.95 -2.43 -10.63
CA ARG A 86 -11.78 -3.81 -11.11
C ARG A 86 -11.28 -4.76 -10.04
N THR A 87 -10.26 -4.34 -9.29
CA THR A 87 -9.67 -5.16 -8.23
C THR A 87 -10.70 -5.43 -7.14
N GLU A 88 -11.55 -4.45 -6.86
CA GLU A 88 -12.58 -4.53 -5.85
C GLU A 88 -13.76 -5.41 -6.26
N TYR A 89 -14.23 -5.25 -7.49
CA TYR A 89 -15.19 -6.18 -8.09
C TYR A 89 -14.70 -7.63 -7.98
N GLY A 90 -13.44 -7.89 -8.37
CA GLY A 90 -12.82 -9.21 -8.28
C GLY A 90 -12.66 -9.75 -6.84
N ARG A 91 -12.72 -8.88 -5.83
CA ARG A 91 -12.66 -9.22 -4.41
C ARG A 91 -14.02 -9.25 -3.72
N GLY A 92 -15.06 -8.74 -4.37
CA GLY A 92 -16.36 -8.51 -3.74
C GLY A 92 -16.31 -7.45 -2.64
N THR A 93 -15.48 -6.42 -2.81
CA THR A 93 -15.41 -5.24 -1.92
C THR A 93 -16.26 -4.10 -2.50
N ASP A 94 -16.27 -2.97 -1.81
CA ASP A 94 -17.17 -1.84 -2.10
C ASP A 94 -16.33 -0.67 -2.62
N PRO A 95 -16.35 -0.39 -3.93
CA PRO A 95 -15.46 0.58 -4.57
C PRO A 95 -15.73 2.04 -4.24
N ILE A 96 -16.77 2.31 -3.46
CA ILE A 96 -17.08 3.66 -2.98
C ILE A 96 -16.92 3.77 -1.45
N ASP A 97 -16.52 2.70 -0.77
CA ASP A 97 -16.22 2.69 0.66
C ASP A 97 -14.73 2.44 0.91
N PHE A 98 -14.03 3.52 1.23
CA PHE A 98 -12.61 3.54 1.55
C PHE A 98 -12.14 2.46 2.54
N CYS A 99 -13.06 1.96 3.40
CA CYS A 99 -12.75 0.93 4.37
C CYS A 99 -13.07 -0.51 3.94
N SER A 100 -13.32 -0.73 2.66
CA SER A 100 -13.59 -2.02 2.03
C SER A 100 -12.61 -2.19 0.87
N PRO A 101 -11.62 -3.13 0.92
CA PRO A 101 -11.44 -4.25 1.85
C PRO A 101 -10.88 -3.87 3.23
N GLY A 102 -10.59 -2.59 3.44
CA GLY A 102 -9.97 -2.07 4.64
C GLY A 102 -8.46 -1.95 4.48
N VAL A 103 -8.00 -0.71 4.64
CA VAL A 103 -6.64 -0.31 4.29
C VAL A 103 -5.85 0.18 5.51
N ILE A 104 -4.55 -0.10 5.53
CA ILE A 104 -3.61 0.62 6.38
C ILE A 104 -3.22 1.88 5.62
N GLU A 105 -3.45 3.05 6.20
CA GLU A 105 -3.22 4.34 5.53
C GLU A 105 -1.76 4.79 5.64
N SER A 106 -1.12 4.51 6.78
CA SER A 106 0.25 4.97 6.99
C SER A 106 1.07 4.07 7.91
N PHE A 107 2.37 4.09 7.65
CA PHE A 107 3.40 3.63 8.56
C PHE A 107 3.93 4.83 9.35
N CYS A 108 4.11 4.66 10.65
CA CYS A 108 4.67 5.69 11.51
C CYS A 108 5.85 5.17 12.31
N TYR A 109 6.79 6.07 12.58
CA TYR A 109 7.87 5.85 13.53
C TYR A 109 7.96 7.04 14.48
N SER A 110 8.56 6.81 15.64
CA SER A 110 9.03 7.85 16.53
C SER A 110 10.49 7.59 16.83
N PHE A 111 11.32 8.62 16.64
CA PHE A 111 12.77 8.54 16.84
C PHE A 111 13.24 9.73 17.67
N TRP A 112 13.89 9.48 18.81
CA TRP A 112 14.38 10.56 19.68
C TRP A 112 15.61 10.14 20.47
N ALA A 113 16.37 11.14 20.88
CA ALA A 113 17.53 10.95 21.72
C ALA A 113 17.16 10.74 23.19
N ASP A 114 17.89 9.87 23.85
CA ASP A 114 17.99 9.84 25.31
C ASP A 114 19.16 10.69 25.76
N GLU A 115 18.88 11.76 26.50
CA GLU A 115 19.86 12.68 27.12
C GLU A 115 20.70 13.54 26.14
N ASP A 116 21.34 12.98 25.10
CA ASP A 116 22.18 13.69 24.14
C ASP A 116 21.57 13.76 22.72
N PRO A 117 21.01 14.92 22.30
CA PRO A 117 20.42 15.12 20.98
C PRO A 117 21.36 14.87 19.79
N GLY A 118 22.68 14.88 20.00
CA GLY A 118 23.67 14.76 18.92
C GLY A 118 23.91 13.34 18.39
N GLN A 119 23.36 12.31 19.03
CA GLN A 119 23.57 10.89 18.66
C GLN A 119 22.48 10.33 17.74
N CYS A 120 21.31 10.97 17.69
CA CYS A 120 20.23 10.61 16.79
C CYS A 120 20.18 11.66 15.67
N GLY A 121 20.87 11.36 14.57
CA GLY A 121 20.92 12.21 13.39
C GLY A 121 19.70 12.06 12.48
N GLY A 122 19.53 12.99 11.55
CA GLY A 122 18.39 13.00 10.62
C GLY A 122 17.12 13.63 11.21
N GLU A 123 15.95 13.12 10.84
CA GLU A 123 14.66 13.62 11.34
C GLU A 123 14.28 12.93 12.67
N VAL A 124 14.35 13.69 13.76
CA VAL A 124 13.86 13.30 15.09
C VAL A 124 12.41 13.73 15.31
N GLY A 125 11.65 12.91 16.05
CA GLY A 125 10.25 13.12 16.38
C GLY A 125 9.34 11.99 15.88
N GLU A 126 8.04 12.23 15.97
CA GLU A 126 7.00 11.34 15.44
C GLU A 126 6.67 11.73 14.00
N ARG A 127 6.70 10.75 13.10
CA ARG A 127 6.35 10.95 11.69
C ARG A 127 5.54 9.77 11.19
N CYS A 128 4.53 10.07 10.38
CA CYS A 128 3.79 9.09 9.60
C CYS A 128 4.01 9.37 8.12
N VAL A 129 4.20 8.31 7.33
CA VAL A 129 4.25 8.36 5.87
C VAL A 129 3.13 7.50 5.29
N PRO A 130 2.47 7.95 4.22
CA PRO A 130 1.47 7.14 3.52
C PRO A 130 2.04 5.78 3.11
N VAL A 131 1.18 4.76 3.05
CA VAL A 131 1.52 3.51 2.38
C VAL A 131 1.94 3.81 0.94
N GLY A 132 3.03 3.20 0.48
CA GLY A 132 3.70 3.56 -0.78
C GLY A 132 5.01 4.33 -0.59
N GLU A 133 5.09 5.17 0.45
CA GLU A 133 6.18 6.10 0.65
C GLU A 133 7.24 5.60 1.65
N TRP A 134 8.50 5.96 1.37
CA TRP A 134 9.59 5.76 2.32
C TRP A 134 9.48 6.76 3.47
N SER A 135 9.68 6.25 4.69
CA SER A 135 10.00 7.14 5.81
C SER A 135 11.28 7.93 5.51
N PRO A 136 11.39 9.16 6.05
CA PRO A 136 12.67 9.84 6.18
C PRO A 136 13.73 8.90 6.77
N THR A 137 14.99 9.10 6.35
CA THR A 137 16.09 8.32 6.87
C THR A 137 16.35 8.66 8.33
N MET A 138 16.30 7.65 9.19
CA MET A 138 16.80 7.70 10.55
C MET A 138 18.30 7.43 10.51
N GLU A 139 19.10 8.33 11.11
CA GLU A 139 20.54 8.13 11.24
C GLU A 139 20.89 7.85 12.70
N ILE A 140 21.45 6.67 12.94
CA ILE A 140 21.84 6.21 14.26
C ILE A 140 23.36 6.40 14.34
N MET A 141 23.81 7.50 14.92
CA MET A 141 25.22 7.86 15.00
C MET A 141 25.88 7.14 16.18
N THR A 142 27.04 6.55 15.96
CA THR A 142 27.86 5.95 17.01
C THR A 142 29.08 6.85 17.18
N ASP A 143 29.06 7.81 18.11
CA ASP A 143 30.13 8.80 18.24
C ASP A 143 30.64 9.03 19.66
N GLU A 144 30.94 7.96 20.42
CA GLU A 144 31.55 7.93 21.77
C GLU A 144 30.90 8.82 22.86
N ARG A 145 29.84 9.55 22.53
CA ARG A 145 29.10 10.39 23.46
C ARG A 145 28.15 9.51 24.30
N ALA A 146 27.89 9.95 25.53
CA ALA A 146 26.97 9.27 26.43
C ALA A 146 25.53 9.55 25.99
N GLY A 147 24.71 8.52 25.82
CA GLY A 147 23.35 8.66 25.31
C GLY A 147 22.95 7.49 24.43
N GLY A 148 21.85 7.65 23.70
CA GLY A 148 21.39 6.63 22.78
C GLY A 148 20.16 7.08 22.02
N CYS A 149 19.70 6.22 21.11
CA CYS A 149 18.49 6.46 20.35
C CYS A 149 17.36 5.53 20.75
N LEU A 150 16.19 6.10 20.94
CA LEU A 150 14.95 5.38 21.12
C LEU A 150 14.16 5.32 19.83
N GLN A 151 13.55 4.18 19.59
CA GLN A 151 12.67 3.92 18.47
C GLN A 151 11.38 3.24 18.93
N ARG A 152 10.28 3.57 18.26
CA ARG A 152 9.03 2.81 18.28
C ARG A 152 8.28 2.98 16.97
N PHE A 153 7.42 2.03 16.65
CA PHE A 153 6.72 1.98 15.37
C PHE A 153 5.21 1.84 15.56
N SER A 154 4.46 2.25 14.55
CA SER A 154 3.00 2.18 14.51
C SER A 154 2.51 2.06 13.08
N ILE A 155 1.31 1.52 12.93
CA ILE A 155 0.54 1.53 11.68
C ILE A 155 -0.80 2.21 11.96
N ARG A 156 -1.28 3.03 11.04
CA ARG A 156 -2.52 3.80 11.23
C ARG A 156 -3.56 3.46 10.20
N SER A 157 -4.81 3.45 10.64
CA SER A 157 -5.98 3.34 9.79
C SER A 157 -7.19 3.92 10.53
N ARG A 158 -8.03 4.65 9.80
CA ARG A 158 -9.37 5.06 10.24
C ARG A 158 -10.39 3.92 10.14
N CYS A 159 -10.06 2.87 9.40
CA CYS A 159 -10.94 1.73 9.19
C CYS A 159 -11.00 0.84 10.43
N VAL A 160 -12.20 0.39 10.74
CA VAL A 160 -12.49 -0.46 11.90
C VAL A 160 -12.52 -1.92 11.49
N GLY A 161 -12.21 -2.83 12.41
CA GLY A 161 -12.29 -4.28 12.16
C GLY A 161 -11.10 -4.88 11.41
N LEU A 162 -10.13 -4.06 11.01
CA LEU A 162 -8.85 -4.53 10.49
C LEU A 162 -8.00 -5.15 11.61
N ASP A 163 -7.64 -6.42 11.45
CA ASP A 163 -6.67 -7.08 12.32
C ASP A 163 -5.29 -7.02 11.65
N ALA A 164 -4.51 -6.02 12.02
CA ALA A 164 -3.13 -5.87 11.57
C ALA A 164 -2.20 -5.48 12.72
N ARG A 165 -0.96 -5.96 12.65
CA ARG A 165 0.08 -5.66 13.64
C ARG A 165 1.43 -5.49 12.96
N ILE A 166 2.21 -4.56 13.49
CA ILE A 166 3.64 -4.47 13.23
C ILE A 166 4.39 -4.98 14.46
N CYS A 167 5.44 -5.77 14.22
CA CYS A 167 6.29 -6.27 15.28
C CYS A 167 7.77 -6.02 14.95
N VAL A 168 8.55 -5.76 15.99
CA VAL A 168 10.02 -5.71 15.94
C VAL A 168 10.58 -6.63 17.01
N ASP A 169 11.34 -7.64 16.58
CA ASP A 169 12.16 -8.44 17.48
C ASP A 169 13.47 -7.71 17.71
N PHE A 170 13.60 -7.10 18.89
CA PHE A 170 14.78 -6.35 19.29
C PHE A 170 15.61 -7.18 20.27
N GLN A 171 16.83 -7.52 19.86
CA GLN A 171 17.71 -8.39 20.65
C GLN A 171 19.07 -7.72 20.87
N GLY A 172 19.72 -8.08 21.97
CA GLY A 172 21.09 -7.66 22.28
C GLY A 172 22.03 -8.84 22.35
N THR A 173 23.32 -8.58 22.19
CA THR A 173 24.35 -9.61 22.33
C THR A 173 24.26 -10.27 23.72
N PRO A 174 24.10 -11.61 23.82
CA PRO A 174 23.95 -12.28 25.11
C PRO A 174 25.12 -11.99 26.06
N GLY A 175 24.81 -11.60 27.29
CA GLY A 175 25.80 -11.30 28.33
C GLY A 175 26.35 -9.88 28.30
N VAL A 176 25.91 -9.03 27.36
CA VAL A 176 26.30 -7.62 27.28
C VAL A 176 25.11 -6.75 27.71
N ALA A 177 25.02 -6.46 29.01
CA ALA A 177 23.94 -5.65 29.56
C ALA A 177 24.20 -4.15 29.39
N GLY A 178 23.14 -3.39 29.09
CA GLY A 178 23.14 -1.92 29.01
C GLY A 178 23.15 -1.36 27.59
N GLN A 179 23.65 -2.09 26.60
CA GLN A 179 23.69 -1.65 25.20
C GLN A 179 22.32 -1.61 24.53
N CYS A 180 21.52 -2.66 24.73
CA CYS A 180 20.19 -2.77 24.15
C CYS A 180 19.21 -2.85 25.31
N ASN A 181 18.41 -1.82 25.51
CA ASN A 181 17.44 -1.76 26.60
C ASN A 181 16.03 -2.00 26.06
N ASN A 182 15.19 -2.63 26.90
CA ASN A 182 13.88 -3.16 26.52
C ASN A 182 13.98 -4.21 25.39
N ILE A 183 14.84 -5.21 25.57
CA ILE A 183 14.97 -6.36 24.65
C ILE A 183 13.69 -7.19 24.67
N GLY A 184 13.26 -7.66 23.50
CA GLY A 184 12.10 -8.51 23.33
C GLY A 184 11.42 -8.31 21.98
N ASN A 185 10.33 -9.04 21.78
CA ASN A 185 9.45 -8.86 20.64
C ASN A 185 8.37 -7.83 20.99
N HIS A 186 8.40 -6.68 20.32
CA HIS A 186 7.46 -5.57 20.53
C HIS A 186 6.48 -5.50 19.39
N CYS A 187 5.20 -5.72 19.69
CA CYS A 187 4.13 -5.70 18.70
C CYS A 187 3.11 -4.61 19.04
N ALA A 188 2.56 -3.96 18.00
CA ALA A 188 1.49 -2.99 18.14
C ALA A 188 0.40 -3.23 17.10
N GLY A 189 -0.86 -3.11 17.53
CA GLY A 189 -2.00 -3.10 16.64
C GLY A 189 -2.15 -1.78 15.88
N ILE A 190 -3.22 -1.69 15.11
CA ILE A 190 -3.61 -0.47 14.42
C ILE A 190 -3.85 0.66 15.43
N ASN A 191 -3.28 1.83 15.13
CA ASN A 191 -3.34 3.03 15.96
C ASN A 191 -2.64 2.94 17.32
N GLU A 192 -1.93 1.85 17.58
CA GLU A 192 -1.10 1.65 18.77
C GLU A 192 0.37 1.86 18.44
N TRP A 193 1.17 2.18 19.45
CA TRP A 193 2.63 2.24 19.33
C TRP A 193 3.25 0.99 19.95
N THR A 194 4.32 0.48 19.35
CA THR A 194 5.16 -0.51 20.03
C THR A 194 5.75 0.12 21.28
N ASP A 195 6.07 -0.70 22.28
CA ASP A 195 6.89 -0.23 23.39
C ASP A 195 8.24 0.29 22.84
N PRO A 196 8.77 1.39 23.39
CA PRO A 196 10.00 1.96 22.91
C PRO A 196 11.20 1.11 23.33
N PHE A 197 12.13 0.88 22.41
CA PHE A 197 13.39 0.23 22.71
C PHE A 197 14.54 1.20 22.46
N ARG A 198 15.66 0.97 23.15
CA ARG A 198 16.79 1.90 23.17
C ARG A 198 18.08 1.20 22.79
N MET A 199 18.85 1.85 21.93
CA MET A 199 20.24 1.51 21.59
C MET A 199 21.17 2.49 22.31
N ASP A 200 21.99 2.00 23.23
CA ASP A 200 23.01 2.73 23.99
C ASP A 200 24.34 2.71 23.26
N MET A 201 25.01 3.86 23.22
CA MET A 201 26.22 4.08 22.41
C MET A 201 27.47 4.30 23.26
N ASP A 202 27.42 3.90 24.54
CA ASP A 202 28.45 4.17 25.56
C ASP A 202 29.77 3.38 25.41
N GLY A 203 30.08 2.85 24.21
CA GLY A 203 31.40 2.33 23.86
C GLY A 203 31.71 0.91 24.35
N ARG A 204 30.69 0.13 24.72
CA ARG A 204 30.84 -1.28 25.08
C ARG A 204 30.79 -2.16 23.82
N TYR A 205 31.47 -3.31 23.84
CA TYR A 205 31.46 -4.29 22.75
C TYR A 205 30.12 -5.01 22.65
N GLY A 206 29.48 -5.05 21.47
CA GLY A 206 28.26 -5.82 21.23
C GLY A 206 27.35 -5.19 20.17
N PHE A 207 26.39 -5.98 19.71
CA PHE A 207 25.39 -5.58 18.72
C PHE A 207 23.98 -5.53 19.33
N CYS A 208 23.21 -4.53 18.90
CA CYS A 208 21.76 -4.54 18.96
C CYS A 208 21.22 -4.95 17.59
N THR A 209 20.33 -5.94 17.56
CA THR A 209 19.74 -6.44 16.32
C THR A 209 18.24 -6.17 16.26
N GLN A 210 17.76 -5.90 15.05
CA GLN A 210 16.35 -5.66 14.76
C GLN A 210 15.89 -6.61 13.66
N GLN A 211 14.70 -7.19 13.84
CA GLN A 211 14.01 -7.93 12.79
C GLN A 211 12.54 -7.52 12.76
N PHE A 212 12.07 -7.08 11.61
CA PHE A 212 10.70 -6.58 11.47
C PHE A 212 9.78 -7.65 10.88
N SER A 213 8.55 -7.67 11.35
CA SER A 213 7.48 -8.48 10.77
C SER A 213 6.15 -7.72 10.78
N ILE A 214 5.26 -8.11 9.87
CA ILE A 214 3.92 -7.57 9.76
C ILE A 214 2.93 -8.72 9.61
N THR A 215 1.81 -8.64 10.33
CA THR A 215 0.68 -9.57 10.21
C THR A 215 -0.56 -8.77 9.88
N SER A 216 -1.38 -9.25 8.95
CA SER A 216 -2.67 -8.63 8.61
C SER A 216 -3.58 -9.67 7.96
N SER A 217 -4.90 -9.48 8.06
CA SER A 217 -5.87 -10.18 7.21
C SER A 217 -5.68 -9.86 5.72
N GLY A 218 -5.18 -8.65 5.42
CA GLY A 218 -4.81 -8.21 4.08
C GLY A 218 -3.37 -8.58 3.68
N ALA A 219 -3.10 -8.52 2.37
CA ALA A 219 -1.75 -8.69 1.85
C ALA A 219 -0.97 -7.37 1.99
N TYR A 220 0.04 -7.35 2.87
CA TYR A 220 0.95 -6.22 3.02
C TYR A 220 2.41 -6.67 2.98
N ARG A 221 3.27 -5.74 2.61
CA ARG A 221 4.73 -5.91 2.57
C ARG A 221 5.39 -4.73 3.24
N LEU A 222 6.21 -5.00 4.26
CA LEU A 222 7.06 -4.00 4.89
C LEU A 222 8.47 -4.14 4.30
N GLU A 223 8.99 -3.06 3.75
CA GLU A 223 10.36 -3.00 3.24
C GLU A 223 11.24 -2.21 4.19
N LEU A 224 12.47 -2.70 4.36
CA LEU A 224 13.53 -2.09 5.14
C LEU A 224 14.71 -1.81 4.21
N GLU A 225 15.21 -0.58 4.24
CA GLU A 225 16.53 -0.25 3.72
C GLU A 225 17.44 0.10 4.88
N PHE A 226 18.50 -0.70 5.03
CA PHE A 226 19.49 -0.55 6.08
C PHE A 226 20.88 -0.35 5.48
N GLY A 227 21.62 0.62 5.98
CA GLY A 227 22.86 1.06 5.36
C GLY A 227 23.85 1.67 6.33
N VAL A 228 25.00 2.08 5.80
CA VAL A 228 26.06 2.76 6.55
C VAL A 228 25.94 4.26 6.27
N THR A 229 26.10 5.08 7.31
CA THR A 229 26.21 6.54 7.17
C THR A 229 27.39 6.93 6.27
N SER A 230 27.28 8.09 5.60
CA SER A 230 28.33 8.55 4.68
C SER A 230 29.65 8.78 5.42
N GLY A 231 30.70 8.03 5.05
CA GLY A 231 32.00 8.10 5.70
C GLY A 231 32.11 7.31 7.01
N GLY A 232 31.08 6.55 7.40
CA GLY A 232 31.08 5.69 8.58
C GLY A 232 31.81 4.35 8.37
N ASP A 233 32.16 3.69 9.47
CA ASP A 233 32.77 2.36 9.48
C ASP A 233 31.72 1.29 9.10
N ALA A 234 31.88 0.69 7.93
CA ALA A 234 30.95 -0.33 7.42
C ALA A 234 30.85 -1.58 8.30
N SER A 235 31.83 -1.82 9.19
CA SER A 235 31.75 -2.92 10.13
C SER A 235 30.77 -2.67 11.29
N GLN A 236 30.19 -1.48 11.38
CA GLN A 236 29.18 -1.14 12.38
C GLN A 236 27.75 -1.54 12.00
N CYS A 237 27.51 -1.90 10.74
CA CYS A 237 26.18 -2.24 10.25
C CYS A 237 26.19 -3.64 9.65
N ILE A 238 25.46 -4.57 10.27
CA ILE A 238 25.33 -5.96 9.81
C ILE A 238 24.13 -6.08 8.87
N ASN A 239 24.31 -6.84 7.78
CA ASN A 239 23.28 -7.17 6.79
C ASN A 239 22.66 -5.91 6.14
N THR A 240 23.51 -4.95 5.76
CA THR A 240 23.10 -3.78 4.97
C THR A 240 22.51 -4.21 3.63
N GLY A 241 21.50 -3.48 3.17
CA GLY A 241 20.81 -3.73 1.92
C GLY A 241 19.31 -3.50 2.05
N HIS A 242 18.58 -4.02 1.07
CA HIS A 242 17.12 -4.03 1.06
C HIS A 242 16.64 -5.38 1.60
N SER A 243 15.69 -5.32 2.53
CA SER A 243 15.03 -6.50 3.08
C SER A 243 13.52 -6.32 3.17
N THR A 244 12.79 -7.43 3.26
CA THR A 244 11.35 -7.44 3.06
C THR A 244 10.66 -8.42 4.01
N ALA A 245 9.70 -7.92 4.79
CA ALA A 245 8.71 -8.73 5.49
C ALA A 245 7.37 -8.75 4.74
N ARG A 246 6.63 -9.86 4.86
CA ARG A 246 5.32 -10.07 4.23
C ARG A 246 4.34 -10.68 5.22
N THR A 247 3.07 -10.32 5.10
CA THR A 247 2.00 -10.90 5.94
C THR A 247 1.84 -12.41 5.80
N THR A 248 2.39 -13.01 4.74
CA THR A 248 2.46 -14.46 4.52
C THR A 248 3.54 -15.18 5.35
N GLY A 249 4.05 -14.55 6.42
CA GLY A 249 4.98 -15.16 7.36
C GLY A 249 6.47 -14.94 7.05
N ALA A 250 6.81 -14.04 6.12
CA ALA A 250 8.20 -13.63 5.91
C ALA A 250 8.54 -12.44 6.82
N SER A 251 9.63 -12.53 7.59
CA SER A 251 10.21 -11.38 8.30
C SER A 251 11.33 -10.77 7.47
N THR A 252 11.76 -9.55 7.79
CA THR A 252 13.00 -9.00 7.22
C THR A 252 14.19 -9.85 7.64
N ASP A 253 15.32 -9.62 7.00
CA ASP A 253 16.61 -10.04 7.53
C ASP A 253 16.83 -9.39 8.89
N VAL A 254 17.60 -10.07 9.72
CA VAL A 254 18.07 -9.52 10.99
C VAL A 254 19.16 -8.51 10.66
N VAL A 255 18.92 -7.23 10.91
CA VAL A 255 19.93 -6.17 10.79
C VAL A 255 20.57 -5.91 12.15
N GLY A 256 21.82 -5.48 12.17
CA GLY A 256 22.56 -5.28 13.41
C GLY A 256 23.31 -3.96 13.42
N LEU A 257 23.34 -3.33 14.58
CA LEU A 257 24.10 -2.11 14.88
C LEU A 257 25.19 -2.45 15.89
N ASP A 258 26.45 -2.30 15.49
CA ASP A 258 27.59 -2.29 16.40
C ASP A 258 27.64 -0.92 17.07
N VAL A 259 27.49 -0.91 18.38
CA VAL A 259 27.45 0.33 19.17
C VAL A 259 28.78 0.58 19.90
N ASP A 260 29.85 -0.06 19.43
CA ASP A 260 31.16 -0.11 20.07
C ASP A 260 32.01 1.16 19.91
N GLY A 261 31.46 2.35 20.15
CA GLY A 261 32.22 3.60 20.30
C GLY A 261 33.08 4.03 19.10
N ARG A 262 33.10 3.28 17.99
CA ARG A 262 33.83 3.71 16.79
C ARG A 262 33.02 4.77 16.06
N ALA A 263 33.71 5.70 15.42
CA ALA A 263 33.05 6.74 14.63
C ALA A 263 32.33 6.14 13.42
N GLY A 264 31.04 6.47 13.30
CA GLY A 264 30.22 6.11 12.16
C GLY A 264 28.75 6.06 12.55
N GLY A 265 28.02 5.10 12.00
CA GLY A 265 26.60 4.95 12.25
C GLY A 265 25.87 4.24 11.13
N CYS A 266 24.65 3.83 11.41
CA CYS A 266 23.79 3.15 10.45
C CYS A 266 22.61 4.03 10.05
N THR A 267 22.16 3.86 8.82
CA THR A 267 20.95 4.50 8.30
C THR A 267 19.85 3.48 8.20
N GLU A 268 18.64 3.86 8.62
CA GLU A 268 17.46 3.02 8.53
C GLU A 268 16.30 3.82 7.93
N ARG A 269 15.57 3.21 7.00
CA ARG A 269 14.23 3.67 6.60
C ARG A 269 13.36 2.50 6.24
N LEU A 270 12.07 2.66 6.49
CA LEU A 270 11.04 1.66 6.22
C LEU A 270 9.93 2.24 5.34
N ARG A 271 9.28 1.38 4.56
CA ARG A 271 8.00 1.68 3.92
C ARG A 271 7.06 0.50 3.98
N LEU A 272 5.77 0.80 4.10
CA LEU A 272 4.71 -0.18 3.99
C LEU A 272 4.09 -0.11 2.59
N LEU A 273 3.78 -1.27 2.01
CA LEU A 273 3.19 -1.42 0.69
C LEU A 273 2.01 -2.40 0.75
N HIS A 274 1.02 -2.19 -0.12
CA HIS A 274 0.05 -3.23 -0.44
C HIS A 274 0.75 -4.39 -1.17
N GLY A 275 0.35 -5.62 -0.85
CA GLY A 275 0.98 -6.86 -1.32
C GLY A 275 0.75 -7.14 -2.80
N LEU A 276 -0.21 -6.46 -3.43
CA LEU A 276 -0.33 -6.31 -4.87
C LEU A 276 0.27 -4.95 -5.21
N GLY A 277 1.35 -4.94 -5.99
CA GLY A 277 2.33 -3.86 -6.06
C GLY A 277 1.77 -2.47 -6.37
N VAL A 278 2.62 -1.48 -6.06
CA VAL A 278 2.62 -0.08 -6.52
C VAL A 278 1.66 0.13 -7.69
N VAL A 279 0.49 0.72 -7.43
CA VAL A 279 -0.25 1.40 -8.49
C VAL A 279 0.66 2.55 -8.91
N ALA A 280 1.34 2.38 -10.04
CA ALA A 280 2.08 3.47 -10.66
C ALA A 280 1.04 4.46 -11.17
N PHE A 281 1.03 5.66 -10.56
CA PHE A 281 0.34 6.83 -11.09
C PHE A 281 0.92 7.26 -12.45
#